data_AF-A0A2V9Z6Y9-F1
#
_entry.id   AF-A0A2V9Z6Y9-F1
#
_cell.length_a   1.000
_cell.length_b   1.000
_cell.length_c   1.000
_cell.angle_alpha   90.00
_cell.angle_beta   90.00
_cell.angle_gamma   90.00
#
_symmetry.space_group_name_H-M   'P 1'
#
loop_
_entity.id
_entity.type
_entity.pdbx_description
1 polymer ?
#
loop_
_entity_poly.entity_id
_entity_poly.type
_entity_poly.pdbx_seq_one_letter_code
_entity_poly.pdbx_strand_id
1 'polypeptide(L)'
;LELIRGKSARMIGNAVSLLVTLKGLPLAYNKDLQETQEPVFIAAEATIQSLKTVAGFMRQVEFNHERMQSAAQAGFMNALAAATYLVNKGVSF
;
A
#
# COMPACT_ATOMS: atom_id res chain seq x y z
N LEU A 1 -5.72 3.88 -11.71
CA LEU A 1 -5.38 3.85 -10.26
C LEU A 1 -4.64 5.11 -9.75
N GLU A 2 -4.40 6.11 -10.60
CA GLU A 2 -3.62 7.31 -10.25
C GLU A 2 -4.24 8.13 -9.13
N LEU A 3 -5.56 8.30 -9.12
CA LEU A 3 -6.28 9.01 -8.07
C LEU A 3 -6.13 8.34 -6.70
N ILE A 4 -6.12 7.00 -6.64
CA ILE A 4 -5.94 6.26 -5.39
C ILE A 4 -4.52 6.49 -4.85
N ARG A 5 -3.51 6.50 -5.73
CA ARG A 5 -2.14 6.88 -5.37
C ARG A 5 -2.06 8.31 -4.85
N GLY A 6 -2.78 9.26 -5.46
CA GLY A 6 -2.83 10.64 -4.95
C GLY A 6 -3.55 10.75 -3.60
N LYS A 7 -4.64 10.00 -3.40
CA LYS A 7 -5.42 9.99 -2.16
C LYS A 7 -4.61 9.51 -0.96
N SER A 8 -3.61 8.64 -1.15
CA SER A 8 -2.77 8.16 -0.03
C SER A 8 -2.04 9.30 0.69
N ALA A 9 -1.58 10.32 -0.04
CA ALA A 9 -0.93 11.49 0.57
C ALA A 9 -1.88 12.24 1.54
N ARG A 10 -3.17 12.34 1.20
CA ARG A 10 -4.18 12.92 2.09
C ARG A 10 -4.39 12.08 3.35
N MET A 11 -4.36 10.75 3.23
CA MET A 11 -4.50 9.86 4.39
C MET A 11 -3.33 9.99 5.35
N ILE A 12 -2.11 10.10 4.82
CA ILE A 12 -0.91 10.35 5.62
C ILE A 12 -1.04 11.71 6.32
N GLY A 13 -1.48 12.75 5.62
CA GLY A 13 -1.75 14.07 6.21
C GLY A 13 -2.74 13.99 7.38
N ASN A 14 -3.87 13.31 7.21
CA ASN A 14 -4.87 13.14 8.27
C ASN A 14 -4.29 12.42 9.51
N ALA A 15 -3.46 11.39 9.30
CA ALA A 15 -2.80 10.67 10.38
C ALA A 15 -1.79 11.57 11.14
N VAL A 16 -1.00 12.36 10.41
CA VAL A 16 -0.05 13.31 11.00
C VAL A 16 -0.80 14.38 11.80
N SER A 17 -1.87 14.96 11.26
CA SER A 17 -2.71 15.93 11.99
C SER A 17 -3.21 15.34 13.30
N LEU A 18 -3.76 14.12 13.28
CA LEU A 18 -4.26 13.45 14.48
C LEU A 18 -3.16 13.25 15.53
N LEU A 19 -1.99 12.76 15.12
CA LEU A 19 -0.86 12.55 16.03
C LEU A 19 -0.36 13.85 16.66
N VAL A 20 -0.32 14.94 15.88
CA VAL A 20 0.13 16.25 16.36
C VAL A 20 -0.90 16.88 17.28
N THR A 21 -2.21 16.76 17.00
CA THR A 21 -3.27 17.22 17.90
C THR A 21 -3.20 16.53 19.27
N LEU A 22 -2.86 15.24 19.30
CA LEU A 22 -2.74 14.48 20.56
C LEU A 22 -1.42 14.71 21.30
N LYS A 23 -0.40 15.22 20.62
CA LYS A 23 0.95 15.34 21.17
C LYS A 23 0.97 16.32 22.36
N GLY A 24 1.22 15.79 23.55
CA GLY A 24 1.41 16.60 24.77
C GLY A 24 0.10 17.10 25.39
N LEU A 25 -1.05 16.56 24.98
CA LEU A 25 -2.33 16.88 25.60
C LEU A 25 -2.36 16.35 27.05
N PRO A 26 -2.56 17.20 28.07
CA PRO A 26 -2.67 16.74 29.46
C PRO A 26 -3.96 15.96 29.66
N LEU A 27 -3.99 15.04 30.62
CA LEU A 27 -5.23 14.35 30.98
C LEU A 27 -6.17 15.30 31.77
N ALA A 28 -7.49 15.18 31.70
CA ALA A 28 -8.27 14.18 30.95
C ALA A 28 -8.86 14.75 29.65
N TYR A 29 -10.16 15.06 29.61
CA TYR A 29 -10.81 15.61 28.40
C TYR A 29 -10.35 17.04 28.13
N ASN A 30 -9.96 17.31 26.88
CA ASN A 30 -9.67 18.64 26.35
C ASN A 30 -10.53 18.87 25.10
N LYS A 31 -10.95 20.11 24.87
CA LYS A 31 -11.84 20.45 23.75
C LYS A 31 -11.17 20.25 22.39
N ASP A 32 -9.84 20.31 22.34
CA ASP A 32 -8.97 19.98 21.20
C ASP A 32 -9.27 18.59 20.61
N LEU A 33 -9.79 17.66 21.42
CA LEU A 33 -10.18 16.33 20.96
C LEU A 33 -11.33 16.36 19.92
N GLN A 34 -12.07 17.45 19.80
CA GLN A 34 -13.09 17.62 18.74
C GLN A 34 -12.45 17.60 17.33
N GLU A 35 -11.23 18.11 17.18
CA GLU A 35 -10.49 18.14 15.92
C GLU A 35 -10.03 16.75 15.45
N THR A 36 -10.18 15.72 16.28
CA THR A 36 -9.80 14.35 15.91
C THR A 36 -10.83 13.64 15.04
N GLN A 37 -12.09 14.11 15.04
CA GLN A 37 -13.19 13.43 14.36
C GLN A 37 -13.12 13.57 12.84
N GLU A 38 -12.92 14.79 12.35
CA GLU A 38 -12.91 15.09 10.92
C GLU A 38 -11.79 14.34 10.16
N PRO A 39 -10.52 14.33 10.61
CA PRO A 39 -9.45 13.58 9.94
C PRO A 39 -9.76 12.09 9.83
N VAL A 40 -10.38 11.50 10.86
CA VAL A 40 -10.75 10.08 10.91
C VAL A 40 -11.89 9.78 9.93
N PHE A 41 -12.95 10.59 9.92
CA PHE A 41 -14.08 10.37 9.00
C PHE A 41 -13.68 10.56 7.53
N ILE A 42 -12.93 11.61 7.22
CA ILE A 42 -12.39 11.83 5.87
C ILE A 42 -11.54 10.65 5.42
N ALA A 43 -10.67 10.14 6.31
CA ALA A 43 -9.82 8.99 5.98
C ALA A 43 -10.64 7.72 5.77
N ALA A 44 -11.63 7.44 6.62
CA ALA A 44 -12.48 6.26 6.51
C ALA A 44 -13.30 6.26 5.20
N GLU A 45 -13.96 7.38 4.89
CA GLU A 45 -14.73 7.53 3.65
C GLU A 45 -13.85 7.38 2.42
N ALA A 46 -12.70 8.05 2.40
CA ALA A 46 -11.74 7.95 1.31
C ALA A 46 -11.23 6.52 1.11
N THR A 47 -11.01 5.76 2.20
CA THR A 47 -10.61 4.35 2.14
C THR A 47 -11.70 3.51 1.47
N ILE A 48 -12.94 3.61 1.97
CA ILE A 48 -14.07 2.81 1.48
C ILE A 48 -14.32 3.08 0.00
N GLN A 49 -14.29 4.35 -0.41
CA GLN A 49 -14.43 4.73 -1.81
C GLN A 49 -13.27 4.18 -2.66
N SER A 50 -12.03 4.32 -2.19
CA SER A 50 -10.84 3.81 -2.89
C SER A 50 -10.95 2.30 -3.12
N LEU A 51 -11.36 1.54 -2.11
CA LEU A 51 -11.55 0.09 -2.22
C LEU A 51 -12.61 -0.27 -3.27
N LYS A 52 -13.75 0.41 -3.29
CA LYS A 52 -14.80 0.20 -4.31
C LYS A 52 -14.27 0.47 -5.72
N THR A 53 -13.51 1.55 -5.90
CA THR A 53 -12.89 1.89 -7.19
C THR A 53 -11.85 0.86 -7.62
N VAL A 54 -10.95 0.43 -6.72
CA VAL A 54 -9.95 -0.61 -7.02
C VAL A 54 -10.65 -1.92 -7.40
N ALA A 55 -11.63 -2.36 -6.62
CA ALA A 55 -12.36 -3.59 -6.90
C ALA A 55 -13.08 -3.54 -8.26
N GLY A 56 -13.70 -2.39 -8.59
CA GLY A 56 -14.31 -2.17 -9.90
C GLY A 56 -13.30 -2.21 -11.04
N PHE A 57 -12.17 -1.53 -10.87
CA PHE A 57 -11.07 -1.54 -11.84
C PHE A 57 -10.55 -2.96 -12.06
N MET A 58 -10.22 -3.70 -10.99
CA MET A 58 -9.65 -5.05 -11.06
C MET A 58 -10.58 -6.06 -11.73
N ARG A 59 -11.91 -5.89 -11.61
CA ARG A 59 -12.88 -6.75 -12.34
C ARG A 59 -12.80 -6.62 -13.86
N GLN A 60 -12.27 -5.50 -14.37
CA GLN A 60 -12.17 -5.20 -15.80
C GLN A 60 -10.74 -5.34 -16.33
N VAL A 61 -9.77 -5.69 -15.47
CA VAL A 61 -8.39 -5.89 -15.90
C VAL A 61 -8.31 -7.20 -16.69
N GLU A 62 -7.78 -7.10 -17.91
CA GLU A 62 -7.39 -8.26 -18.71
C GLU A 62 -5.88 -8.43 -18.70
N PHE A 63 -5.42 -9.68 -18.61
CA PHE A 63 -3.99 -10.00 -18.56
C PHE A 63 -3.51 -10.55 -19.89
N ASN A 64 -2.48 -9.93 -20.46
CA ASN A 64 -1.77 -10.49 -21.60
C ASN A 64 -0.75 -11.52 -21.12
N HIS A 65 -1.20 -12.77 -20.99
CA HIS A 65 -0.38 -13.86 -20.48
C HIS A 65 0.86 -14.15 -21.34
N GLU A 66 0.75 -14.03 -22.67
CA GLU A 66 1.89 -14.26 -23.58
C GLU A 66 3.03 -13.27 -23.33
N ARG A 67 2.69 -11.97 -23.22
CA ARG A 67 3.66 -10.92 -22.91
C ARG A 67 4.23 -11.08 -21.50
N MET A 68 3.39 -11.44 -20.53
CA MET A 68 3.83 -11.71 -19.16
C MET A 68 4.81 -12.88 -19.11
N GLN A 69 4.52 -13.97 -19.82
CA GLN A 69 5.39 -15.15 -19.90
C GLN A 69 6.72 -14.82 -20.57
N SER A 70 6.68 -14.08 -21.69
CA SER A 70 7.90 -13.66 -22.40
C SER A 70 8.81 -12.81 -21.49
N ALA A 71 8.23 -11.87 -20.73
CA ALA A 71 8.96 -11.07 -19.76
C ALA A 71 9.53 -11.93 -18.61
N ALA A 72 8.78 -12.93 -18.15
CA ALA A 72 9.20 -13.86 -17.10
C ALA A 72 10.40 -14.74 -17.48
N GLN A 73 10.62 -14.97 -18.78
CA GLN A 73 11.74 -15.76 -19.29
C GLN A 73 12.99 -14.91 -19.61
N ALA A 74 12.85 -13.58 -19.63
CA ALA A 74 13.96 -12.68 -19.90
C ALA A 74 14.81 -12.43 -18.65
N GLY A 75 16.06 -11.98 -18.85
CA GLY A 75 16.91 -11.44 -17.77
C GLY A 75 17.46 -12.46 -16.77
N PHE A 76 17.51 -13.76 -17.13
CA PHE A 76 18.09 -14.81 -16.28
C PHE A 76 17.49 -14.88 -14.87
N MET A 77 16.19 -14.63 -14.72
CA MET A 77 15.53 -14.59 -13.40
C MET A 77 15.58 -15.93 -12.64
N ASN A 78 15.92 -17.03 -13.31
CA ASN A 78 16.17 -18.34 -12.70
C ASN A 78 17.62 -18.54 -12.20
N ALA A 79 18.51 -17.55 -12.33
CA ALA A 79 19.91 -17.67 -11.90
C ALA A 79 20.03 -17.98 -10.41
N LEU A 80 19.17 -17.38 -9.56
CA LEU A 80 19.14 -17.70 -8.13
C LEU A 80 18.73 -19.16 -7.89
N ALA A 81 17.80 -19.71 -8.69
CA ALA A 81 17.42 -21.11 -8.58
C ALA A 81 18.59 -22.04 -8.96
N ALA A 82 19.37 -21.68 -9.98
CA ALA A 82 20.58 -22.41 -10.36
C ALA A 82 21.68 -22.33 -9.27
N ALA A 83 21.91 -21.14 -8.70
CA ALA A 83 22.85 -20.98 -7.59
C ALA A 83 22.41 -21.80 -6.37
N THR A 84 21.12 -21.73 -6.01
CA THR A 84 20.56 -22.51 -4.90
C THR A 84 20.67 -24.02 -5.16
N TYR A 85 20.48 -24.46 -6.40
CA TYR A 85 20.69 -25.85 -6.78
C TYR A 85 22.13 -26.30 -6.53
N LEU A 86 23.13 -25.50 -6.90
CA LEU A 86 24.54 -25.80 -6.67
C LEU A 86 24.88 -25.81 -5.17
N VAL A 87 24.34 -24.88 -4.41
CA VAL A 87 24.48 -24.85 -2.95
C VAL A 87 23.94 -26.14 -2.32
N ASN A 88 22.75 -26.57 -2.74
CA ASN A 88 22.17 -27.83 -2.29
C ASN A 88 22.97 -29.07 -2.70
N LYS A 89 23.87 -28.95 -3.68
CA LYS A 89 24.82 -30.00 -4.09
C LYS A 89 26.18 -29.89 -3.38
N GLY A 90 26.31 -29.01 -2.40
CA GLY A 90 27.51 -28.85 -1.59
C GLY A 90 28.53 -27.86 -2.13
N VAL A 91 28.18 -27.10 -3.18
CA VAL A 91 29.02 -25.98 -3.64
C VAL A 91 28.79 -24.79 -2.70
N SER A 92 29.84 -24.15 -2.21
CA SER A 92 29.68 -22.96 -1.38
C SER A 92 29.01 -21.82 -2.16
N PHE A 93 28.14 -21.07 -1.49
CA PHE A 93 27.56 -19.84 -2.03
C PHE A 93 28.60 -18.72 -2.12
#